data_AF-A0A7C6E523-F1
#
_entry.id   AF-A0A7C6E523-F1
#
_cell.length_a   1.000
_cell.length_b   1.000
_cell.length_c   1.000
_cell.angle_alpha   90.00
_cell.angle_beta   90.00
_cell.angle_gamma   90.00
#
_symmetry.space_group_name_H-M   'P 1'
#
loop_
_entity.id
_entity.type
_entity.pdbx_description
1 polymer ?
#
loop_
_entity_poly.entity_id
_entity_poly.type
_entity_poly.pdbx_seq_one_letter_code
_entity_poly.pdbx_strand_id
1 'polypeptide(L)'
;MPYQFKREPLTQEEANRLAHACQTHLERLVVWTLLDTGLRVSELANLKRVNLDWQGHRIMIYGKGGPYGCRSKRRVIPLSSRIQPLIEGHFSLHETLGVGVRTIQRLLKRVANRARISRKVTPHVLRHTFSVTA
;
A
#
# COMPACT_ATOMS: atom_id res chain seq x y z
N MET A 1 -3.77 27.10 21.38
CA MET A 1 -2.78 26.54 20.42
C MET A 1 -3.46 25.41 19.66
N PRO A 2 -3.51 25.42 18.32
CA PRO A 2 -4.09 24.30 17.59
C PRO A 2 -3.18 23.08 17.77
N TYR A 3 -3.73 21.99 18.31
CA TYR A 3 -3.03 20.72 18.49
C TYR A 3 -2.61 20.20 17.11
N GLN A 4 -1.32 20.37 16.76
CA GLN A 4 -0.77 19.90 15.50
C GLN A 4 -0.67 18.38 15.55
N PHE A 5 -1.65 17.69 14.94
CA PHE A 5 -1.66 16.23 14.90
C PHE A 5 -0.43 15.71 14.13
N LYS A 6 0.61 15.31 14.87
CA LYS A 6 1.82 14.69 14.32
C LYS A 6 1.47 13.29 13.87
N ARG A 7 1.66 13.01 12.58
CA ARG A 7 1.36 11.69 11.99
C ARG A 7 2.52 10.75 12.32
N GLU A 8 2.43 10.10 13.46
CA GLU A 8 3.42 9.11 13.89
C GLU A 8 3.25 7.79 13.12
N PRO A 9 4.35 7.06 12.89
CA PRO A 9 4.28 5.71 12.34
C PRO A 9 3.55 4.78 13.32
N LEU A 10 2.84 3.79 12.78
CA LEU A 10 2.35 2.66 13.55
C LEU A 10 3.50 1.86 14.14
N THR A 11 3.33 1.35 15.35
CA THR A 11 4.26 0.36 15.93
C THR A 11 4.15 -0.98 15.20
N GLN A 12 5.15 -1.85 15.35
CA GLN A 12 5.11 -3.19 14.75
C GLN A 12 3.90 -4.00 15.21
N GLU A 13 3.54 -3.88 16.49
CA GLU A 13 2.34 -4.51 17.06
C GLU A 13 1.06 -3.97 16.42
N GLU A 14 0.93 -2.66 16.24
CA GLU A 14 -0.22 -2.05 15.58
C GLU A 14 -0.33 -2.47 14.11
N ALA A 15 0.80 -2.53 13.40
CA ALA A 15 0.85 -2.99 12.02
C ALA A 15 0.43 -4.46 11.90
N ASN A 16 0.91 -5.32 12.80
CA ASN A 16 0.51 -6.73 12.87
C ASN A 16 -0.99 -6.86 13.19
N ARG A 17 -1.51 -6.13 14.19
CA ARG A 17 -2.95 -6.12 14.49
C ARG A 17 -3.80 -5.68 13.30
N LEU A 18 -3.36 -4.65 12.58
CA LEU A 18 -4.05 -4.18 11.37
C LEU A 18 -4.07 -5.26 10.28
N ALA A 19 -2.94 -5.94 10.05
CA ALA A 19 -2.84 -7.01 9.07
C ALA A 19 -3.72 -8.22 9.43
N HIS A 20 -3.77 -8.60 10.71
CA HIS A 20 -4.62 -9.70 11.19
C HIS A 20 -6.12 -9.36 11.21
N ALA A 21 -6.49 -8.08 11.32
CA ALA A 21 -7.90 -7.64 11.29
C ALA A 21 -8.51 -7.61 9.86
N CYS A 22 -7.72 -7.88 8.83
CA CYS A 22 -8.17 -7.95 7.45
C CYS A 22 -8.98 -9.23 7.22
N GLN A 23 -10.21 -9.09 6.73
CA GLN A 23 -11.13 -10.23 6.52
C GLN A 23 -11.16 -10.66 5.06
N THR A 24 -11.16 -9.70 4.13
CA THR A 24 -11.25 -9.98 2.70
C THR A 24 -9.87 -10.08 2.05
N HIS A 25 -9.78 -10.80 0.93
CA HIS A 25 -8.55 -10.87 0.14
C HIS A 25 -8.08 -9.47 -0.29
N LEU A 26 -9.01 -8.62 -0.74
CA LEU A 26 -8.71 -7.25 -1.14
C LEU A 26 -8.17 -6.41 0.03
N GLU A 27 -8.74 -6.54 1.22
CA GLU A 27 -8.24 -5.85 2.41
C GLU A 27 -6.80 -6.23 2.73
N ARG A 28 -6.52 -7.54 2.73
CA ARG A 28 -5.16 -8.07 2.95
C ARG A 28 -4.21 -7.53 1.88
N LEU A 29 -4.58 -7.63 0.61
CA LEU A 29 -3.77 -7.16 -0.51
C LEU A 29 -3.40 -5.67 -0.33
N VAL A 30 -4.38 -4.81 -0.06
CA VAL A 30 -4.16 -3.36 0.10
C VAL A 30 -3.28 -3.04 1.32
N VAL A 31 -3.58 -3.62 2.49
CA VAL A 31 -2.85 -3.33 3.73
C VAL A 31 -1.41 -3.81 3.63
N TRP A 32 -1.20 -5.06 3.23
CA TRP A 32 0.13 -5.64 3.08
C TRP A 32 0.95 -4.91 2.02
N THR A 33 0.36 -4.57 0.87
CA THR A 33 1.09 -3.82 -0.16
C THR A 33 1.55 -2.46 0.39
N LEU A 34 0.71 -1.72 1.11
CA LEU A 34 1.12 -0.41 1.65
C LEU A 34 2.20 -0.52 2.74
N LEU A 35 2.14 -1.57 3.57
CA LEU A 35 3.11 -1.81 4.63
C LEU A 35 4.46 -2.28 4.10
N ASP A 36 4.51 -3.13 3.07
CA ASP A 36 5.76 -3.75 2.58
C ASP A 36 6.41 -2.96 1.42
N THR A 37 5.65 -2.14 0.68
CA THR A 37 6.19 -1.46 -0.53
C THR A 37 6.30 0.06 -0.40
N GLY A 38 5.62 0.67 0.58
CA GLY A 38 5.58 2.13 0.74
C GLY A 38 5.01 2.89 -0.47
N LEU A 39 4.21 2.24 -1.33
CA LEU A 39 3.55 2.87 -2.47
C LEU A 39 2.64 4.03 -2.03
N ARG A 40 2.54 5.06 -2.87
CA ARG A 40 1.48 6.07 -2.68
C ARG A 40 0.14 5.42 -2.99
N VAL A 41 -0.92 5.86 -2.31
CA VAL A 41 -2.28 5.34 -2.57
C VAL A 41 -2.72 5.51 -4.03
N SER A 42 -2.28 6.59 -4.69
CA SER A 42 -2.56 6.83 -6.11
C SER A 42 -1.75 5.90 -7.02
N GLU A 43 -0.55 5.49 -6.62
CA GLU A 43 0.27 4.52 -7.34
C GLU A 43 -0.36 3.12 -7.22
N LEU A 44 -0.77 2.74 -6.01
CA LEU A 44 -1.47 1.48 -5.76
C LEU A 44 -2.81 1.39 -6.50
N ALA A 45 -3.63 2.44 -6.47
CA ALA A 45 -4.93 2.45 -7.14
C ALA A 45 -4.83 2.37 -8.68
N ASN A 46 -3.72 2.84 -9.25
CA ASN A 46 -3.46 2.79 -10.70
C ASN A 46 -2.54 1.63 -11.10
N LEU A 47 -2.26 0.70 -10.19
CA LEU A 47 -1.40 -0.43 -10.47
C LEU A 47 -2.08 -1.38 -11.46
N LYS A 48 -1.35 -1.75 -12.51
CA LYS A 48 -1.81 -2.67 -13.56
C LYS A 48 -0.94 -3.91 -13.61
N ARG A 49 -1.47 -4.99 -14.20
CA ARG A 49 -0.73 -6.23 -14.45
C ARG A 49 0.59 -6.01 -15.19
N VAL A 50 0.62 -5.06 -16.14
CA VAL A 50 1.83 -4.70 -16.92
C VAL A 50 2.95 -4.08 -16.07
N ASN A 51 2.64 -3.59 -14.86
CA ASN A 51 3.63 -3.04 -13.95
C ASN A 51 4.33 -4.13 -13.12
N LEU A 52 3.86 -5.39 -13.19
CA LEU A 52 4.39 -6.50 -12.42
C LEU A 52 5.35 -7.32 -13.26
N ASP A 53 6.55 -7.50 -12.72
CA ASP A 53 7.53 -8.46 -13.20
C ASP A 53 7.41 -9.74 -12.37
N TRP A 54 6.81 -10.77 -12.96
CA TRP A 54 6.55 -12.07 -12.35
C TRP A 54 7.81 -12.89 -12.11
N GLN A 55 8.81 -12.75 -12.99
CA GLN A 55 10.07 -13.48 -12.87
C GLN A 55 10.98 -12.80 -11.85
N GLY A 56 11.05 -11.47 -11.88
CA GLY A 56 11.86 -10.69 -10.95
C GLY A 56 11.22 -10.44 -9.60
N HIS A 57 9.95 -10.83 -9.42
CA HIS A 57 9.08 -10.48 -8.29
C HIS A 57 9.18 -9.00 -7.90
N ARG A 58 8.93 -8.11 -8.87
CA ARG A 58 9.11 -6.66 -8.71
C ARG A 58 7.91 -5.88 -9.25
N ILE A 59 7.63 -4.75 -8.61
CA ILE A 59 6.71 -3.74 -9.12
C ILE A 59 7.50 -2.62 -9.80
N MET A 60 7.10 -2.27 -11.02
CA MET A 60 7.63 -1.15 -11.77
C MET A 60 6.65 0.02 -11.75
N ILE A 61 7.01 1.09 -11.04
CA ILE A 61 6.22 2.32 -10.96
C ILE A 61 6.90 3.45 -11.72
N TYR A 62 6.10 4.17 -12.50
CA TYR A 62 6.51 5.38 -13.18
C TYR A 62 6.08 6.60 -12.38
N GLY A 63 7.04 7.27 -11.77
CA GLY A 63 6.84 8.51 -11.02
C GLY A 63 6.94 9.74 -11.91
N LYS A 64 6.44 10.88 -11.41
CA LYS A 64 6.71 12.19 -12.04
C LYS A 64 8.19 12.53 -11.89
N GLY A 65 8.85 12.85 -13.01
CA GLY A 65 10.24 13.23 -13.07
C GLY A 65 10.84 12.88 -14.43
N GLY A 66 11.43 13.87 -15.07
CA GLY A 66 11.93 13.83 -16.44
C GLY A 66 11.97 15.26 -16.98
N PRO A 67 12.64 15.53 -18.12
CA PRO A 67 12.55 16.81 -18.79
C PRO A 67 11.08 17.21 -18.94
N TYR A 68 10.74 18.46 -18.61
CA TYR A 68 9.37 19.00 -18.68
C TYR A 68 8.31 18.32 -17.77
N GLY A 69 8.73 17.61 -16.71
CA GLY A 69 7.78 17.03 -15.74
C GLY A 69 7.08 15.75 -16.21
N CYS A 70 7.57 15.13 -17.27
CA CYS A 70 7.11 13.83 -17.76
C CYS A 70 7.25 12.72 -16.71
N ARG A 71 6.45 11.65 -16.81
CA ARG A 71 6.51 10.49 -15.91
C ARG A 71 7.62 9.50 -16.32
N SER A 72 8.85 9.99 -16.40
CA SER A 72 9.98 9.24 -16.97
C SER A 72 10.80 8.50 -15.91
N LYS A 73 10.72 8.91 -14.63
CA LYS A 73 11.45 8.28 -13.53
C LYS A 73 10.81 6.93 -13.18
N ARG A 74 11.53 5.85 -13.48
CA ARG A 74 11.17 4.49 -13.12
C ARG A 74 11.69 4.16 -11.71
N ARG A 75 10.82 3.62 -10.87
CA ARG A 75 11.18 3.02 -9.57
C ARG A 75 10.82 1.54 -9.61
N VAL A 76 11.78 0.69 -9.32
CA VAL A 76 11.59 -0.75 -9.17
C VAL A 76 11.52 -1.06 -7.68
N ILE A 77 10.49 -1.79 -7.26
CA ILE A 77 10.22 -2.12 -5.87
C ILE A 77 10.19 -3.64 -5.77
N PRO A 78 11.09 -4.28 -5.02
CA PRO A 78 11.04 -5.73 -4.83
C PRO A 78 9.80 -6.11 -4.00
N LEU A 79 9.19 -7.23 -4.36
CA LEU A 79 8.08 -7.81 -3.61
C LEU A 79 8.63 -8.76 -2.55
N SER A 80 8.24 -8.54 -1.30
CA SER A 80 8.46 -9.47 -0.19
C SER A 80 7.73 -10.80 -0.44
N SER A 81 8.32 -11.92 -0.01
CA SER A 81 7.74 -13.27 -0.18
C SER A 81 6.34 -13.41 0.42
N ARG A 82 5.97 -12.55 1.38
CA ARG A 82 4.62 -12.54 1.98
C ARG A 82 3.56 -11.91 1.06
N ILE A 83 3.94 -10.95 0.24
CA ILE A 83 3.00 -10.20 -0.62
C ILE A 83 2.93 -10.74 -2.04
N GLN A 84 4.00 -11.43 -2.50
CA GLN A 84 4.06 -12.10 -3.79
C GLN A 84 2.79 -12.92 -4.08
N PRO A 85 2.40 -13.92 -3.27
CA PRO A 85 1.25 -14.77 -3.58
C PRO A 85 -0.08 -13.99 -3.60
N LEU A 86 -0.20 -12.91 -2.82
CA LEU A 86 -1.40 -12.07 -2.79
C LEU A 86 -1.54 -11.26 -4.08
N ILE A 87 -0.45 -10.60 -4.50
CA ILE A 87 -0.42 -9.79 -5.72
C ILE A 87 -0.59 -10.70 -6.94
N GLU A 88 0.15 -11.79 -6.99
CA GLU A 88 0.12 -12.73 -8.10
C GLU A 88 -1.27 -13.36 -8.26
N GLY A 89 -1.87 -13.85 -7.17
CA GLY A 89 -3.23 -14.40 -7.20
C GLY A 89 -4.29 -13.39 -7.70
N HIS A 90 -4.19 -12.13 -7.27
CA HIS A 90 -5.12 -11.09 -7.71
C HIS A 90 -4.92 -10.70 -9.18
N PHE A 91 -3.68 -10.45 -9.60
CA PHE A 91 -3.38 -9.97 -10.95
C PHE A 91 -3.36 -11.05 -12.03
N SER A 92 -3.41 -12.33 -11.64
CA SER A 92 -3.70 -13.44 -12.56
C SER A 92 -5.15 -13.42 -13.05
N LEU A 93 -6.08 -12.93 -12.23
CA LEU A 93 -7.51 -12.86 -12.55
C LEU A 93 -7.97 -11.47 -13.00
N HIS A 94 -7.24 -10.42 -12.59
CA HIS A 94 -7.64 -9.03 -12.82
C HIS A 94 -6.49 -8.20 -13.41
N GLU A 95 -6.80 -7.35 -14.39
CA GLU A 95 -5.78 -6.46 -14.98
C GLU A 95 -5.40 -5.28 -14.09
N THR A 96 -6.28 -4.90 -13.18
CA THR A 96 -6.13 -3.76 -12.27
C THR A 96 -6.58 -4.15 -10.85
N LEU A 97 -6.25 -3.33 -9.86
CA LEU A 97 -6.74 -3.53 -8.49
C LEU A 97 -8.27 -3.38 -8.33
N GLY A 98 -8.95 -2.77 -9.31
CA GLY A 98 -10.40 -2.58 -9.28
C GLY A 98 -10.93 -1.63 -8.19
N VAL A 99 -10.05 -0.92 -7.46
CA VAL A 99 -10.45 -0.01 -6.38
C VAL A 99 -9.83 1.37 -6.51
N GLY A 100 -10.68 2.38 -6.39
CA GLY A 100 -10.25 3.78 -6.35
C GLY A 100 -9.60 4.18 -5.03
N VAL A 101 -8.88 5.31 -5.05
CA VAL A 101 -8.20 5.89 -3.88
C VAL A 101 -9.12 6.07 -2.68
N ARG A 102 -10.34 6.57 -2.90
CA ARG A 102 -11.34 6.77 -1.82
C ARG A 102 -11.78 5.45 -1.20
N THR A 103 -11.92 4.41 -2.02
CA THR A 103 -12.28 3.07 -1.55
C THR A 103 -11.18 2.48 -0.69
N ILE A 104 -9.92 2.61 -1.12
CA ILE A 104 -8.75 2.20 -0.31
C ILE A 104 -8.74 2.92 1.05
N GLN A 105 -8.95 4.24 1.06
CA GLN A 105 -8.99 5.01 2.32
C GLN A 105 -10.14 4.56 3.25
N ARG A 106 -11.33 4.32 2.71
CA ARG A 106 -12.48 3.80 3.48
C ARG A 106 -12.22 2.39 4.00
N LEU A 107 -11.61 1.54 3.18
CA LEU A 107 -11.20 0.20 3.55
C LEU A 107 -10.23 0.23 4.73
N LEU A 108 -9.16 1.02 4.64
CA LEU A 108 -8.19 1.16 5.73
C LEU A 108 -8.83 1.65 7.02
N LYS A 109 -9.75 2.62 6.93
CA LYS A 109 -10.50 3.11 8.09
C LYS A 109 -11.34 1.98 8.74
N ARG A 110 -12.02 1.16 7.93
CA ARG A 110 -12.79 0.01 8.44
C ARG A 110 -11.89 -1.02 9.13
N VAL A 111 -10.78 -1.39 8.49
CA VAL A 111 -9.83 -2.38 9.06
C VAL A 111 -9.20 -1.84 10.35
N ALA A 112 -8.81 -0.56 10.39
CA ALA A 112 -8.26 0.07 11.59
C ALA A 112 -9.24 0.09 12.77
N ASN A 113 -10.52 0.35 12.51
CA ASN A 113 -11.56 0.27 13.52
C ASN A 113 -11.71 -1.15 14.06
N ARG A 114 -11.66 -2.18 13.20
CA ARG A 114 -11.70 -3.60 13.63
C ARG A 114 -10.47 -3.98 14.45
N ALA A 115 -9.30 -3.47 14.07
CA ALA A 115 -8.05 -3.66 14.79
C ALA A 115 -7.99 -2.88 16.12
N ARG A 116 -9.04 -2.13 16.46
CA ARG A 116 -9.14 -1.27 17.66
C ARG A 116 -7.98 -0.29 17.79
N ILE A 117 -7.50 0.23 16.65
CA ILE A 117 -6.47 1.26 16.63
C ILE A 117 -7.14 2.62 16.86
N SER A 118 -6.84 3.25 17.99
CA SER A 118 -7.42 4.54 18.38
C SER A 118 -6.95 5.70 17.48
N ARG A 119 -5.78 5.55 16.86
CA ARG A 119 -5.16 6.57 16.00
C ARG A 119 -5.69 6.49 14.57
N LYS A 120 -5.65 7.62 13.87
CA LYS A 120 -6.11 7.71 12.48
C LYS A 120 -5.14 7.01 11.52
N VAL A 121 -5.48 5.80 11.10
CA VAL A 121 -4.75 5.07 10.05
C VAL A 121 -5.12 5.61 8.67
N THR A 122 -4.12 6.09 7.92
CA THR A 122 -4.27 6.55 6.54
C THR A 122 -3.17 5.92 5.67
N PRO A 123 -3.31 5.90 4.33
CA PRO A 123 -2.24 5.39 3.46
C PRO A 123 -0.89 6.08 3.67
N HIS A 124 -0.91 7.37 4.03
CA HIS A 124 0.31 8.11 4.32
C HIS A 124 0.99 7.66 5.62
N VAL A 125 0.21 7.26 6.63
CA VAL A 125 0.75 6.71 7.88
C VAL A 125 1.40 5.36 7.61
N LEU A 126 0.74 4.48 6.86
CA LEU A 126 1.29 3.16 6.49
C LEU A 126 2.60 3.27 5.70
N ARG A 127 2.66 4.20 4.75
CA ARG A 127 3.89 4.50 4.03
C ARG A 127 5.00 5.02 4.97
N HIS A 128 4.65 5.87 5.93
CA HIS A 128 5.62 6.38 6.90
C HIS A 128 6.12 5.25 7.81
N THR A 129 5.24 4.33 8.22
CA THR A 129 5.62 3.10 8.93
C THR A 129 6.63 2.29 8.11
N PHE A 130 6.39 2.07 6.82
CA PHE A 130 7.37 1.40 5.96
C PHE A 130 8.73 2.10 6.00
N SER A 131 8.80 3.42 5.81
CA SER A 131 10.08 4.14 5.82
C SER A 131 10.82 4.13 7.17
N VAL A 132 10.12 3.88 8.28
CA VAL A 132 10.72 3.77 9.61
C VAL A 132 11.15 2.34 9.94
N THR A 133 10.52 1.34 9.30
CA THR A 133 10.71 -0.08 9.64
C THR A 133 11.52 -0.85 8.59
N ALA A 134 11.65 -0.31 7.37
CA ALA A 134 12.33 -0.92 6.22
C ALA A 134 13.85 -0.73 6.23
#